data_AF-A0A3B8LFD5-F1
#
_entry.id   AF-A0A3B8LFD5-F1
#
_cell.length_a   1.000
_cell.length_b   1.000
_cell.length_c   1.000
_cell.angle_alpha   90.00
_cell.angle_beta   90.00
_cell.angle_gamma   90.00
#
_symmetry.space_group_name_H-M   'P 1'
#
loop_
_entity.id
_entity.type
_entity.pdbx_description
1 polymer ?
#
loop_
_entity_poly.entity_id
_entity_poly.type
_entity_poly.pdbx_seq_one_letter_code
_entity_poly.pdbx_strand_id
1 'polypeptide(L)'
;MQRIQHTPTIFVNIPWSNDPIEAKCRPFYSHREDKPGCQFSNLYPASISINTSQTLSQSEETFLFRERGEIRFPSSENAFQCAKAQEELYVDFVLALDPLNAARAGQGRLNMNKHQRDLFERLGGQVVRKGSGKKVKYQISENARYLRRPDWETLKKSVMMIALKAKFSQHPHLWKEYVEAPHMTFFIEHTQNDNQWGDAGSGNGTNFLGKMLTALLWETRTGQTLDRIAFFYLDWLHTANVWVAEDFYRD
;
A
#
# COMPACT_ATOMS: atom_id res chain seq x y z
N MET A 1 -21.55 7.95 7.93
CA MET A 1 -20.20 8.55 7.98
C MET A 1 -20.24 9.66 9.02
N GLN A 2 -19.96 9.35 10.29
CA GLN A 2 -19.78 10.36 11.32
C GLN A 2 -18.63 11.29 10.92
N ARG A 3 -18.85 12.59 11.09
CA ARG A 3 -17.82 13.61 10.87
C ARG A 3 -16.77 13.41 11.96
N ILE A 4 -15.55 13.06 11.57
CA ILE A 4 -14.39 13.04 12.47
C ILE A 4 -14.07 14.51 12.79
N GLN A 5 -14.76 15.10 13.77
CA GLN A 5 -14.59 16.50 14.19
C GLN A 5 -13.43 16.66 15.19
N HIS A 6 -12.95 15.57 15.79
CA HIS A 6 -11.78 15.58 16.65
C HIS A 6 -10.73 14.58 16.14
N THR A 7 -9.48 15.02 16.10
CA THR A 7 -8.31 14.18 15.77
C THR A 7 -7.65 13.88 17.12
N PRO A 8 -7.99 12.77 17.79
CA PRO A 8 -7.51 12.50 19.14
C PRO A 8 -5.98 12.44 19.16
N THR A 9 -5.44 12.90 20.28
CA THR A 9 -4.03 12.77 20.61
C THR A 9 -3.85 11.51 21.43
N ILE A 10 -2.84 10.72 21.06
CA ILE A 10 -2.48 9.46 21.72
C ILE A 10 -0.99 9.48 22.09
N PHE A 11 -0.62 8.69 23.10
CA PHE A 11 0.78 8.39 23.39
C PHE A 11 1.13 7.03 22.80
N VAL A 12 2.07 7.03 21.85
CA VAL A 12 2.46 5.83 21.12
C VAL A 12 3.82 5.36 21.60
N ASN A 13 3.87 4.13 22.10
CA ASN A 13 5.13 3.43 22.26
C ASN A 13 5.60 2.96 20.87
N ILE A 14 6.54 3.71 20.29
CA ILE A 14 7.20 3.32 19.05
C ILE A 14 8.56 2.67 19.36
N PRO A 15 8.96 1.59 18.67
CA PRO A 15 10.14 0.83 19.10
C PRO A 15 11.50 1.52 18.90
N TRP A 16 11.53 2.69 18.27
CA TRP A 16 12.74 3.47 18.05
C TRP A 16 12.79 4.75 18.89
N SER A 17 11.94 4.84 19.92
CA SER A 17 12.00 5.85 20.98
C SER A 17 12.01 5.17 22.34
N ASN A 18 12.77 5.72 23.28
CA ASN A 18 12.77 5.26 24.67
C ASN A 18 11.53 5.77 25.43
N ASP A 19 11.00 6.92 25.03
CA ASP A 19 9.82 7.54 25.62
C ASP A 19 8.60 7.44 24.69
N PRO A 20 7.39 7.28 25.23
CA PRO A 20 6.16 7.36 24.43
C PRO A 20 6.09 8.70 23.71
N ILE A 21 5.70 8.68 22.43
CA ILE A 21 5.56 9.90 21.63
C ILE A 21 4.10 10.30 21.54
N GLU A 22 3.84 11.56 21.86
CA GLU A 22 2.56 12.20 21.61
C GLU A 22 2.34 12.34 20.11
N ALA A 23 1.26 11.74 19.60
CA ALA A 23 0.91 11.77 18.19
C ALA A 23 -0.58 12.07 17.98
N LYS A 24 -0.90 12.78 16.90
CA LYS A 24 -2.28 12.94 16.43
C LYS A 24 -2.67 11.79 15.49
N CYS A 25 -3.80 11.16 15.77
CA CYS A 25 -4.33 10.07 14.94
C CYS A 25 -4.93 10.58 13.63
N ARG A 26 -4.37 10.18 12.49
CA ARG A 26 -4.89 10.56 11.16
C ARG A 26 -5.48 9.36 10.42
N PRO A 27 -6.79 9.12 10.50
CA PRO A 27 -7.42 8.12 9.65
C PRO A 27 -7.52 8.60 8.21
N PHE A 28 -7.40 7.66 7.28
CA PHE A 28 -7.63 7.85 5.87
C PHE A 28 -8.27 6.59 5.30
N TYR A 29 -9.18 6.77 4.34
CA TYR A 29 -9.87 5.65 3.68
C TYR A 29 -10.47 6.11 2.35
N SER A 30 -9.61 6.45 1.41
CA SER A 30 -9.94 6.66 -0.01
C SER A 30 -8.70 7.03 -0.80
N HIS A 31 -8.74 6.88 -2.11
CA HIS A 31 -7.78 7.52 -3.02
C HIS A 31 -8.39 8.69 -3.79
N ARG A 32 -9.67 9.01 -3.58
CA ARG A 32 -10.33 10.12 -4.27
C ARG A 32 -9.86 11.44 -3.70
N GLU A 33 -9.50 12.38 -4.57
CA GLU A 33 -8.96 13.69 -4.20
C GLU A 33 -9.90 14.52 -3.32
N ASP A 34 -11.21 14.33 -3.41
CA ASP A 34 -12.21 14.99 -2.58
C ASP A 34 -12.26 14.47 -1.13
N LYS A 35 -11.48 13.43 -0.79
CA LYS A 35 -11.46 12.81 0.54
C LYS A 35 -10.22 13.23 1.32
N PRO A 36 -10.38 13.64 2.59
CA PRO A 36 -9.25 13.96 3.45
C PRO A 36 -8.29 12.77 3.60
N GLY A 37 -6.98 13.04 3.52
CA GLY A 37 -5.95 12.01 3.68
C GLY A 37 -5.84 11.05 2.50
N CYS A 38 -6.51 11.33 1.37
CA CYS A 38 -6.49 10.44 0.21
C CYS A 38 -5.07 10.16 -0.31
N GLN A 39 -4.17 11.13 -0.18
CA GLN A 39 -2.77 11.00 -0.57
C GLN A 39 -2.00 9.92 0.20
N PHE A 40 -2.50 9.45 1.34
CA PHE A 40 -1.87 8.39 2.12
C PHE A 40 -2.26 6.99 1.64
N SER A 41 -3.37 6.86 0.91
CA SER A 41 -3.73 5.59 0.29
C SER A 41 -2.69 5.19 -0.76
N ASN A 42 -2.29 3.92 -0.76
CA ASN A 42 -1.49 3.31 -1.82
C ASN A 42 -2.17 3.38 -3.19
N LEU A 43 -3.50 3.53 -3.23
CA LEU A 43 -4.30 3.71 -4.45
C LEU A 43 -4.29 5.15 -4.99
N TYR A 44 -3.73 6.12 -4.27
CA TYR A 44 -3.65 7.49 -4.76
C TYR A 44 -2.73 7.58 -5.98
N PRO A 45 -3.15 8.22 -7.09
CA PRO A 45 -2.44 8.22 -8.38
C PRO A 45 -1.23 9.17 -8.39
N ALA A 46 -0.25 8.93 -7.51
CA ALA A 46 1.04 9.59 -7.53
C ALA A 46 2.05 8.69 -8.26
N SER A 47 2.42 9.07 -9.49
CA SER A 47 3.36 8.27 -10.28
C SER A 47 4.75 8.26 -9.65
N ILE A 48 5.37 7.08 -9.55
CA ILE A 48 6.68 6.89 -8.91
C ILE A 48 7.64 6.15 -9.82
N SER A 49 8.88 6.60 -9.89
CA SER A 49 9.97 5.86 -10.54
C SER A 49 10.73 5.03 -9.51
N ILE A 50 10.97 3.75 -9.80
CA ILE A 50 11.75 2.84 -8.95
C ILE A 50 12.74 2.07 -9.83
N ASN A 51 14.00 1.99 -9.40
CA ASN A 51 14.94 1.06 -10.01
C ASN A 51 14.60 -0.37 -9.56
N THR A 52 14.19 -1.19 -10.50
CA THR A 52 13.72 -2.55 -10.24
C THR A 52 14.82 -3.52 -9.85
N SER A 53 16.10 -3.16 -10.08
CA SER A 53 17.27 -3.91 -9.60
C SER A 53 17.63 -3.58 -8.15
N GLN A 54 16.91 -2.66 -7.50
CA GLN A 54 17.12 -2.37 -6.09
C GLN A 54 16.84 -3.63 -5.27
N THR A 55 17.84 -4.06 -4.52
CA THR A 55 17.74 -5.19 -3.60
C THR A 55 16.75 -4.88 -2.49
N LEU A 56 15.88 -5.85 -2.20
CA LEU A 56 14.97 -5.79 -1.08
C LEU A 56 15.75 -6.11 0.19
N SER A 57 15.58 -5.30 1.23
CA SER A 57 16.20 -5.56 2.53
C SER A 57 15.86 -6.98 3.00
N GLN A 58 16.88 -7.72 3.49
CA GLN A 58 16.81 -9.11 3.97
C GLN A 58 16.89 -10.23 2.91
N SER A 59 17.10 -9.91 1.64
CA SER A 59 17.20 -10.93 0.59
C SER A 59 18.20 -10.54 -0.50
N GLU A 60 18.71 -11.51 -1.25
CA GLU A 60 19.39 -11.26 -2.53
C GLU A 60 18.38 -10.93 -3.66
N GLU A 61 17.08 -10.93 -3.35
CA GLU A 61 15.99 -10.64 -4.27
C GLU A 61 15.87 -9.14 -4.59
N THR A 62 15.43 -8.88 -5.81
CA THR A 62 15.18 -7.53 -6.34
C THR A 62 13.71 -7.11 -6.22
N PHE A 63 13.46 -5.81 -6.42
CA PHE A 63 12.12 -5.22 -6.29
C PHE A 63 11.07 -5.91 -7.17
N LEU A 64 11.39 -6.13 -8.44
CA LEU A 64 10.62 -7.04 -9.29
C LEU A 64 11.24 -8.43 -9.29
N PHE A 65 10.42 -9.45 -9.56
CA PHE A 65 10.92 -10.82 -9.72
C PHE A 65 11.91 -10.97 -10.88
N ARG A 66 11.76 -10.14 -11.92
CA ARG A 66 12.73 -9.99 -13.01
C ARG A 66 13.05 -8.52 -13.20
N GLU A 67 14.34 -8.19 -13.19
CA GLU A 67 14.83 -6.82 -13.32
C GLU A 67 14.54 -6.23 -14.70
N ARG A 68 14.23 -4.93 -14.73
CA ARG A 68 13.86 -4.17 -15.93
C ARG A 68 14.44 -2.75 -15.94
N GLY A 69 15.45 -2.49 -15.10
CA GLY A 69 15.99 -1.14 -14.90
C GLY A 69 15.00 -0.22 -14.19
N GLU A 70 14.98 1.06 -14.56
CA GLU A 70 14.05 2.03 -13.99
C GLU A 70 12.66 1.92 -14.63
N ILE A 71 11.63 1.74 -13.80
CA ILE A 71 10.23 1.73 -14.23
C ILE A 71 9.47 2.85 -13.52
N ARG A 72 8.62 3.54 -14.30
CA ARG A 72 7.62 4.48 -13.79
C ARG A 72 6.28 3.76 -13.56
N PHE A 73 5.87 3.68 -12.31
CA PHE A 73 4.60 3.09 -11.89
C PHE A 73 3.53 4.19 -11.71
N PRO A 74 2.26 3.96 -12.10
CA PRO A 74 1.19 4.94 -11.90
C PRO A 74 0.89 5.29 -10.43
N SER A 75 1.15 4.36 -9.50
CA SER A 75 0.98 4.54 -8.04
C SER A 75 1.81 3.53 -7.26
N SER A 76 1.85 3.69 -5.93
CA SER A 76 2.41 2.68 -5.03
C SER A 76 1.69 1.34 -5.12
N GLU A 77 0.37 1.32 -5.38
CA GLU A 77 -0.35 0.06 -5.60
C GLU A 77 0.08 -0.64 -6.89
N ASN A 78 0.26 0.10 -7.98
CA ASN A 78 0.74 -0.50 -9.23
C ASN A 78 2.13 -1.12 -9.02
N ALA A 79 3.03 -0.42 -8.33
CA ALA A 79 4.35 -0.93 -8.00
C ALA A 79 4.28 -2.19 -7.13
N PHE A 80 3.42 -2.19 -6.10
CA PHE A 80 3.20 -3.33 -5.21
C PHE A 80 2.66 -4.56 -5.94
N GLN A 81 1.65 -4.40 -6.80
CA GLN A 81 1.13 -5.52 -7.59
C GLN A 81 2.15 -5.99 -8.62
N CYS A 82 2.84 -5.10 -9.35
CA CYS A 82 3.92 -5.51 -10.26
C CYS A 82 5.00 -6.34 -9.55
N ALA A 83 5.45 -5.91 -8.37
CA ALA A 83 6.43 -6.64 -7.57
C ALA A 83 5.92 -7.99 -7.04
N LYS A 84 4.59 -8.15 -6.89
CA LYS A 84 3.96 -9.41 -6.51
C LYS A 84 3.99 -10.45 -7.63
N ALA A 85 3.95 -10.01 -8.88
CA ALA A 85 3.88 -10.88 -10.04
C ALA A 85 5.20 -11.64 -10.26
N GLN A 86 5.07 -12.93 -10.55
CA GLN A 86 6.17 -13.77 -11.02
C GLN A 86 6.37 -13.64 -12.54
N GLU A 87 5.27 -13.57 -13.30
CA GLU A 87 5.30 -13.53 -14.77
C GLU A 87 5.25 -12.10 -15.31
N GLU A 88 6.06 -11.82 -16.34
CA GLU A 88 6.21 -10.50 -16.94
C GLU A 88 4.90 -9.94 -17.51
N LEU A 89 4.04 -10.80 -18.06
CA LEU A 89 2.75 -10.38 -18.62
C LEU A 89 1.88 -9.66 -17.58
N TYR A 90 1.93 -10.06 -16.30
CA TYR A 90 1.16 -9.39 -15.25
C TYR A 90 1.77 -8.05 -14.87
N VAL A 91 3.08 -7.91 -14.95
CA VAL A 91 3.76 -6.63 -14.73
C VAL A 91 3.31 -5.65 -15.80
N ASP A 92 3.41 -6.03 -17.08
CA ASP A 92 2.99 -5.18 -18.19
C ASP A 92 1.50 -4.85 -18.14
N PHE A 93 0.66 -5.83 -17.80
CA PHE A 93 -0.77 -5.61 -17.66
C PHE A 93 -1.09 -4.64 -16.52
N VAL A 94 -0.50 -4.82 -15.33
CA VAL A 94 -0.73 -3.96 -14.16
C VAL A 94 -0.20 -2.54 -14.37
N LEU A 95 0.92 -2.38 -15.09
CA LEU A 95 1.46 -1.06 -15.44
C LEU A 95 0.48 -0.24 -16.29
N ALA A 96 -0.34 -0.89 -17.10
CA ALA A 96 -1.33 -0.25 -17.95
C ALA A 96 -2.66 0.07 -17.25
N LEU A 97 -2.84 -0.33 -15.99
CA LEU A 97 -4.08 -0.12 -15.24
C LEU A 97 -4.00 1.11 -14.34
N ASP A 98 -5.15 1.75 -14.11
CA ASP A 98 -5.31 2.66 -12.98
C ASP A 98 -5.12 1.92 -11.63
N PRO A 99 -4.81 2.62 -10.53
CA PRO A 99 -4.48 1.99 -9.25
C PRO A 99 -5.57 1.05 -8.72
N LEU A 100 -6.84 1.41 -8.90
CA LEU A 100 -7.96 0.60 -8.42
C LEU A 100 -8.09 -0.71 -9.21
N ASN A 101 -7.91 -0.65 -10.54
CA ASN A 101 -7.91 -1.84 -11.36
C ASN A 101 -6.64 -2.68 -11.20
N ALA A 102 -5.49 -2.07 -10.90
CA ALA A 102 -4.27 -2.79 -10.50
C ALA A 102 -4.51 -3.63 -9.23
N ALA A 103 -5.08 -3.04 -8.18
CA ALA A 103 -5.44 -3.76 -6.96
C ALA A 103 -6.40 -4.91 -7.24
N ARG A 104 -7.46 -4.64 -8.03
CA ARG A 104 -8.43 -5.68 -8.42
C ARG A 104 -7.77 -6.80 -9.21
N ALA A 105 -6.83 -6.51 -10.10
CA ALA A 105 -6.11 -7.52 -10.87
C ALA A 105 -5.30 -8.43 -9.96
N GLY A 106 -4.46 -7.85 -9.09
CA GLY A 106 -3.61 -8.60 -8.17
C GLY A 106 -4.35 -9.36 -7.05
N GLN A 107 -5.61 -8.99 -6.78
CA GLN A 107 -6.52 -9.72 -5.89
C GLN A 107 -7.39 -10.77 -6.62
N GLY A 108 -7.29 -10.89 -7.94
CA GLY A 108 -8.15 -11.78 -8.74
C GLY A 108 -9.62 -11.35 -8.78
N ARG A 109 -9.89 -10.06 -8.61
CA ARG A 109 -11.24 -9.45 -8.54
C ARG A 109 -11.55 -8.55 -9.75
N LEU A 110 -10.62 -8.38 -10.68
CA LEU A 110 -10.82 -7.52 -11.86
C LEU A 110 -11.85 -8.11 -12.81
N ASN A 111 -12.90 -7.35 -13.07
CA ASN A 111 -13.79 -7.55 -14.21
C ASN A 111 -13.32 -6.62 -15.32
N MET A 112 -12.72 -7.19 -16.35
CA MET A 112 -12.12 -6.42 -17.45
C MET A 112 -13.21 -5.87 -18.38
N ASN A 113 -13.01 -4.64 -18.84
CA ASN A 113 -13.67 -4.13 -20.03
C ASN A 113 -13.03 -4.72 -21.32
N LYS A 114 -13.58 -4.39 -22.49
CA LYS A 114 -13.08 -4.91 -23.77
C LYS A 114 -11.60 -4.56 -24.01
N HIS A 115 -11.19 -3.33 -23.74
CA HIS A 115 -9.81 -2.88 -23.95
C HIS A 115 -8.82 -3.60 -23.03
N GLN A 116 -9.16 -3.75 -21.74
CA GLN A 116 -8.35 -4.49 -20.77
C GLN A 116 -8.22 -5.96 -21.15
N ARG A 117 -9.31 -6.59 -21.61
CA ARG A 117 -9.27 -7.95 -22.14
C ARG A 117 -8.32 -8.05 -23.34
N ASP A 118 -8.51 -7.19 -24.34
CA ASP A 118 -7.71 -7.21 -25.58
C ASP A 118 -6.23 -7.03 -25.28
N LEU A 119 -5.90 -6.14 -24.33
CA LEU A 119 -4.54 -5.97 -23.84
C LEU A 119 -4.02 -7.24 -23.18
N PHE A 120 -4.77 -7.83 -22.26
CA PHE A 120 -4.35 -9.03 -21.54
C PHE A 120 -4.11 -10.22 -22.48
N GLU A 121 -5.00 -10.44 -23.45
CA GLU A 121 -4.84 -11.47 -24.48
C GLU A 121 -3.63 -11.20 -25.39
N ARG A 122 -3.39 -9.94 -25.77
CA ARG A 122 -2.20 -9.54 -26.55
C ARG A 122 -0.89 -9.79 -25.80
N LEU A 123 -0.89 -9.66 -24.48
CA LEU A 123 0.24 -9.99 -23.61
C LEU A 123 0.41 -11.51 -23.39
N GLY A 124 -0.43 -12.34 -24.03
CA GLY A 124 -0.41 -13.81 -23.90
C GLY A 124 -1.26 -14.36 -22.75
N GLY A 125 -2.01 -13.51 -22.06
CA GLY A 125 -2.91 -13.90 -20.98
C GLY A 125 -4.18 -14.59 -21.49
N GLN A 126 -4.75 -15.48 -20.67
CA GLN A 126 -6.00 -16.17 -20.98
C GLN A 126 -7.14 -15.64 -20.11
N VAL A 127 -8.28 -15.35 -20.75
CA VAL A 127 -9.48 -14.85 -20.05
C VAL A 127 -10.60 -15.88 -20.05
N VAL A 128 -11.43 -15.82 -19.01
CA VAL A 128 -12.74 -16.49 -18.97
C VAL A 128 -13.84 -15.47 -19.14
N ARG A 129 -14.78 -15.77 -20.04
CA ARG A 129 -16.01 -14.98 -20.22
C ARG A 129 -17.07 -15.46 -19.24
N LYS A 130 -17.54 -14.56 -18.37
CA LYS A 130 -18.64 -14.83 -17.43
C LYS A 130 -19.88 -14.01 -17.78
N GLY A 131 -21.05 -14.61 -17.59
CA GLY A 131 -22.35 -14.00 -17.87
C GLY A 131 -22.75 -14.01 -19.35
N SER A 132 -23.92 -13.42 -19.64
CA SER A 132 -24.53 -13.38 -20.98
C SER A 132 -25.11 -11.98 -21.28
N GLY A 133 -25.33 -11.69 -22.57
CA GLY A 133 -25.92 -10.43 -23.04
C GLY A 133 -25.13 -9.19 -22.59
N LYS A 134 -25.83 -8.18 -22.03
CA LYS A 134 -25.23 -6.93 -21.55
C LYS A 134 -24.41 -7.07 -20.24
N LYS A 135 -24.45 -8.23 -19.57
CA LYS A 135 -23.76 -8.47 -18.29
C LYS A 135 -22.44 -9.26 -18.46
N VAL A 136 -21.93 -9.36 -19.69
CA VAL A 136 -20.67 -10.06 -19.95
C VAL A 136 -19.52 -9.36 -19.25
N LYS A 137 -18.72 -10.15 -18.53
CA LYS A 137 -17.48 -9.74 -17.87
C LYS A 137 -16.36 -10.68 -18.28
N TYR A 138 -15.15 -10.17 -18.42
CA TYR A 138 -13.96 -10.98 -18.63
C TYR A 138 -13.14 -10.99 -17.35
N GLN A 139 -12.68 -12.16 -16.95
CA GLN A 139 -11.80 -12.33 -15.80
C GLN A 139 -10.57 -13.12 -16.23
N ILE A 140 -9.47 -12.96 -15.51
CA ILE A 140 -8.29 -13.81 -15.69
C ILE A 140 -8.70 -15.28 -15.45
N SER A 141 -8.27 -16.21 -16.31
CA SER A 141 -8.59 -17.64 -16.15
C SER A 141 -7.97 -18.19 -14.87
N GLU A 142 -8.55 -19.26 -14.30
CA GLU A 142 -8.01 -19.86 -13.07
C GLU A 142 -6.61 -20.44 -13.26
N ASN A 143 -6.33 -21.00 -14.45
CA ASN A 143 -5.01 -21.51 -14.80
C ASN A 143 -3.99 -20.40 -15.04
N ALA A 144 -4.44 -19.21 -15.44
CA ALA A 144 -3.65 -18.00 -15.53
C ALA A 144 -3.84 -17.13 -14.27
N ARG A 145 -4.22 -17.68 -13.12
CA ARG A 145 -4.42 -16.83 -11.93
C ARG A 145 -3.11 -16.14 -11.59
N TYR A 146 -3.19 -14.83 -11.31
CA TYR A 146 -2.08 -13.93 -10.98
C TYR A 146 -0.97 -14.66 -10.22
N LEU A 147 0.04 -15.15 -10.95
CA LEU A 147 1.07 -16.01 -10.39
C LEU A 147 1.95 -15.14 -9.51
N ARG A 148 1.90 -15.45 -8.23
CA ARG A 148 2.58 -14.68 -7.19
C ARG A 148 3.98 -15.24 -6.99
N ARG A 149 4.96 -14.36 -6.84
CA ARG A 149 6.33 -14.78 -6.50
C ARG A 149 6.35 -15.64 -5.20
N PRO A 150 7.14 -16.72 -5.13
CA PRO A 150 7.08 -17.69 -4.03
C PRO A 150 7.39 -17.10 -2.64
N ASP A 151 8.26 -16.10 -2.60
CA ASP A 151 8.79 -15.35 -1.46
C ASP A 151 7.93 -14.13 -1.05
N TRP A 152 6.77 -13.93 -1.68
CA TRP A 152 5.97 -12.72 -1.53
C TRP A 152 5.61 -12.34 -0.09
N GLU A 153 5.29 -13.32 0.75
CA GLU A 153 4.86 -13.05 2.13
C GLU A 153 5.97 -12.38 2.96
N THR A 154 7.23 -12.72 2.66
CA THR A 154 8.41 -12.11 3.27
C THR A 154 8.66 -10.70 2.70
N LEU A 155 8.50 -10.53 1.38
CA LEU A 155 8.94 -9.33 0.68
C LEU A 155 7.93 -8.18 0.64
N LYS A 156 6.62 -8.47 0.78
CA LYS A 156 5.54 -7.48 0.58
C LYS A 156 5.73 -6.19 1.40
N LYS A 157 6.28 -6.29 2.61
CA LYS A 157 6.52 -5.14 3.49
C LYS A 157 7.67 -4.26 2.97
N SER A 158 8.79 -4.88 2.58
CA SER A 158 9.93 -4.21 1.96
C SER A 158 9.52 -3.49 0.67
N VAL A 159 8.76 -4.18 -0.18
CA VAL A 159 8.22 -3.62 -1.44
C VAL A 159 7.34 -2.40 -1.16
N MET A 160 6.38 -2.50 -0.25
CA MET A 160 5.50 -1.36 0.08
C MET A 160 6.31 -0.18 0.66
N MET A 161 7.24 -0.43 1.57
CA MET A 161 8.08 0.62 2.15
C MET A 161 8.91 1.34 1.08
N ILE A 162 9.48 0.63 0.11
CA ILE A 162 10.19 1.24 -1.03
C ILE A 162 9.23 2.10 -1.87
N ALA A 163 8.03 1.59 -2.17
CA ALA A 163 7.03 2.32 -2.94
C ALA A 163 6.54 3.60 -2.23
N LEU A 164 6.39 3.56 -0.90
CA LEU A 164 6.02 4.73 -0.08
C LEU A 164 7.16 5.75 -0.03
N LYS A 165 8.41 5.30 0.17
CA LYS A 165 9.60 6.16 0.11
C LYS A 165 9.71 6.87 -1.23
N ALA A 166 9.57 6.13 -2.33
CA ALA A 166 9.58 6.69 -3.67
C ALA A 166 8.47 7.74 -3.84
N LYS A 167 7.25 7.43 -3.39
CA LYS A 167 6.11 8.35 -3.45
C LYS A 167 6.38 9.66 -2.72
N PHE A 168 6.78 9.62 -1.46
CA PHE A 168 6.90 10.85 -0.67
C PHE A 168 8.21 11.61 -0.90
N SER A 169 9.27 10.94 -1.39
CA SER A 169 10.49 11.63 -1.85
C SER A 169 10.30 12.36 -3.18
N GLN A 170 9.57 11.75 -4.13
CA GLN A 170 9.29 12.35 -5.44
C GLN A 170 8.13 13.35 -5.40
N HIS A 171 7.23 13.23 -4.41
CA HIS A 171 6.09 14.11 -4.21
C HIS A 171 6.05 14.70 -2.79
N PRO A 172 7.05 15.51 -2.39
CA PRO A 172 7.16 16.00 -1.01
C PRO A 172 5.96 16.87 -0.60
N HIS A 173 5.28 17.52 -1.54
CA HIS A 173 4.09 18.33 -1.28
C HIS A 173 2.91 17.53 -0.69
N LEU A 174 2.84 16.21 -0.90
CA LEU A 174 1.72 15.39 -0.42
C LEU A 174 1.62 15.31 1.10
N TRP A 175 2.75 15.45 1.81
CA TRP A 175 2.79 15.29 3.26
C TRP A 175 3.65 16.31 4.00
N LYS A 176 4.11 17.36 3.29
CA LYS A 176 4.94 18.42 3.85
C LYS A 176 4.36 18.99 5.15
N GLU A 177 3.05 19.20 5.20
CA GLU A 177 2.35 19.71 6.40
C GLU A 177 2.52 18.81 7.64
N TYR A 178 2.67 17.50 7.47
CA TYR A 178 2.87 16.55 8.57
C TYR A 178 4.34 16.45 8.99
N VAL A 179 5.25 16.65 8.04
CA VAL A 179 6.70 16.75 8.31
C VAL A 179 6.99 18.00 9.15
N GLU A 180 6.37 19.13 8.80
CA GLU A 180 6.57 20.42 9.47
C GLU A 180 5.69 20.61 10.72
N ALA A 181 4.73 19.71 10.97
CA ALA A 181 3.83 19.80 12.12
C ALA A 181 4.59 19.71 13.45
N PRO A 182 4.20 20.46 14.50
CA PRO A 182 4.86 20.41 15.80
C PRO A 182 4.69 19.07 16.52
N HIS A 183 3.60 18.35 16.25
CA HIS A 183 3.29 17.03 16.82
C HIS A 183 3.55 15.93 15.79
N MET A 184 3.83 14.71 16.26
CA MET A 184 3.91 13.55 15.40
C MET A 184 2.51 13.16 14.87
N THR A 185 2.44 12.47 13.74
CA THR A 185 1.19 11.94 13.19
C THR A 185 1.22 10.42 13.17
N PHE A 186 0.19 9.79 13.73
CA PHE A 186 -0.03 8.35 13.65
C PHE A 186 -1.10 8.06 12.60
N PHE A 187 -0.70 7.51 11.45
CA PHE A 187 -1.62 7.26 10.33
C PHE A 187 -2.40 5.96 10.52
N ILE A 188 -3.66 5.94 10.08
CA ILE A 188 -4.57 4.78 10.19
C ILE A 188 -5.29 4.56 8.86
N GLU A 189 -4.98 3.48 8.15
CA GLU A 189 -5.80 3.05 7.01
C GLU A 189 -7.09 2.43 7.57
N HIS A 190 -8.16 3.24 7.59
CA HIS A 190 -9.38 2.92 8.33
C HIS A 190 -10.38 2.15 7.45
N THR A 191 -10.30 0.81 7.48
CA THR A 191 -11.14 -0.03 6.61
C THR A 191 -11.59 -1.31 7.28
N GLN A 192 -12.86 -1.68 7.07
CA GLN A 192 -13.42 -2.96 7.50
C GLN A 192 -13.02 -4.13 6.59
N ASN A 193 -12.43 -3.85 5.42
CA ASN A 193 -12.21 -4.85 4.38
C ASN A 193 -10.80 -5.48 4.39
N ASP A 194 -9.89 -4.94 5.22
CA ASP A 194 -8.50 -5.40 5.31
C ASP A 194 -8.02 -5.28 6.76
N ASN A 195 -7.72 -6.43 7.38
CA ASN A 195 -7.24 -6.52 8.76
C ASN A 195 -5.70 -6.50 8.86
N GLN A 196 -4.98 -6.51 7.73
CA GLN A 196 -3.53 -6.53 7.71
C GLN A 196 -2.96 -5.16 7.34
N TRP A 197 -3.33 -4.65 6.16
CA TRP A 197 -2.90 -3.31 5.73
C TRP A 197 -3.70 -2.21 6.42
N GLY A 198 -4.97 -2.49 6.74
CA GLY A 198 -5.86 -1.62 7.49
C GLY A 198 -6.06 -2.04 8.95
N ASP A 199 -6.91 -1.31 9.64
CA ASP A 199 -7.23 -1.47 11.06
C ASP A 199 -8.49 -2.31 11.34
N ALA A 200 -9.07 -2.96 10.30
CA ALA A 200 -10.35 -3.67 10.37
C ALA A 200 -11.56 -2.81 10.82
N GLY A 201 -11.45 -1.48 10.75
CA GLY A 201 -12.50 -0.51 11.12
C GLY A 201 -12.80 -0.44 12.62
N SER A 202 -12.21 -1.31 13.43
CA SER A 202 -12.40 -1.39 14.88
C SER A 202 -11.07 -1.42 15.65
N GLY A 203 -9.96 -1.14 14.99
CA GLY A 203 -8.61 -1.22 15.57
C GLY A 203 -8.05 -2.64 15.71
N ASN A 204 -8.86 -3.67 15.43
CA ASN A 204 -8.45 -5.08 15.47
C ASN A 204 -7.48 -5.49 14.35
N GLY A 205 -7.32 -4.65 13.31
CA GLY A 205 -6.34 -4.86 12.25
C GLY A 205 -4.95 -4.31 12.60
N THR A 206 -3.93 -4.82 11.93
CA THR A 206 -2.53 -4.46 12.22
C THR A 206 -2.13 -3.07 11.71
N ASN A 207 -2.88 -2.51 10.74
CA ASN A 207 -2.64 -1.20 10.15
C ASN A 207 -1.20 -1.06 9.60
N PHE A 208 -0.71 -2.05 8.85
CA PHE A 208 0.66 -2.00 8.30
C PHE A 208 0.91 -0.73 7.51
N LEU A 209 -0.04 -0.30 6.68
CA LEU A 209 0.15 0.88 5.83
C LEU A 209 0.32 2.14 6.69
N GLY A 210 -0.59 2.38 7.64
CA GLY A 210 -0.52 3.53 8.53
C GLY A 210 0.74 3.53 9.41
N LYS A 211 1.14 2.36 9.91
CA LYS A 211 2.38 2.22 10.70
C LYS A 211 3.64 2.48 9.88
N MET A 212 3.69 1.99 8.63
CA MET A 212 4.80 2.27 7.72
C MET A 212 4.89 3.75 7.35
N LEU A 213 3.75 4.41 7.11
CA LEU A 213 3.69 5.86 6.90
C LEU A 213 4.19 6.64 8.12
N THR A 214 3.78 6.21 9.32
CA THR A 214 4.22 6.82 10.58
C THR A 214 5.73 6.69 10.77
N ALA A 215 6.27 5.49 10.51
CA ALA A 215 7.71 5.25 10.55
C ALA A 215 8.46 6.11 9.52
N LEU A 216 7.99 6.14 8.27
CA LEU A 216 8.60 6.93 7.22
C LEU A 216 8.56 8.45 7.53
N LEU A 217 7.47 8.93 8.12
CA LEU A 217 7.35 10.31 8.59
C LEU A 217 8.39 10.61 9.67
N TRP A 218 8.61 9.70 10.62
CA TRP A 218 9.62 9.86 11.66
C TRP A 218 11.01 10.04 11.06
N GLU A 219 11.39 9.15 10.15
CA GLU A 219 12.71 9.20 9.52
C GLU A 219 12.91 10.51 8.75
N THR A 220 11.86 10.96 8.06
CA THR A 220 11.89 12.21 7.29
C THR A 220 12.05 13.43 8.20
N ARG A 221 11.41 13.42 9.38
CA ARG A 221 11.48 14.53 10.35
C ARG A 221 12.80 14.59 11.11
N THR A 222 13.31 13.43 11.52
CA THR A 222 14.46 13.33 12.43
C THR A 222 15.79 13.11 11.70
N GLY A 223 15.74 12.70 10.44
CA GLY A 223 16.91 12.21 9.70
C GLY A 223 17.44 10.86 10.18
N GLN A 224 16.82 10.26 11.21
CA GLN A 224 17.23 8.96 11.74
C GLN A 224 16.67 7.85 10.84
N THR A 225 17.54 7.03 10.29
CA THR A 225 17.12 5.84 9.52
C THR A 225 16.91 4.67 10.47
N LEU A 226 15.72 4.06 10.42
CA LEU A 226 15.42 2.84 11.18
C LEU A 226 16.10 1.63 10.54
N ASP A 227 16.59 0.70 11.35
CA ASP A 227 16.98 -0.61 10.82
C ASP A 227 15.74 -1.29 10.24
N ARG A 228 15.73 -1.49 8.92
CA ARG A 228 14.61 -2.10 8.20
C ARG A 228 14.39 -3.55 8.58
N ILE A 229 15.47 -4.26 8.90
CA ILE A 229 15.38 -5.66 9.26
C ILE A 229 14.64 -5.77 10.58
N ALA A 230 15.14 -5.06 11.60
CA ALA A 230 14.48 -4.99 12.88
C ALA A 230 13.03 -4.51 12.71
N PHE A 231 12.82 -3.42 11.96
CA PHE A 231 11.52 -2.79 11.79
C PHE A 231 10.41 -3.72 11.34
N PHE A 232 10.66 -4.57 10.33
CA PHE A 232 9.62 -5.47 9.81
C PHE A 232 9.30 -6.65 10.73
N TYR A 233 10.19 -6.96 11.67
CA TYR A 233 10.00 -7.98 12.70
C TYR A 233 9.56 -7.42 14.05
N LEU A 234 9.50 -6.10 14.23
CA LEU A 234 8.97 -5.50 15.46
C LEU A 234 7.53 -5.95 15.68
N ASP A 235 7.25 -6.49 16.87
CA ASP A 235 5.89 -6.83 17.31
C ASP A 235 4.93 -5.67 17.07
N TRP A 236 5.39 -4.44 17.32
CA TRP A 236 4.65 -3.21 17.05
C TRP A 236 4.01 -3.16 15.66
N LEU A 237 4.70 -3.62 14.60
CA LEU A 237 4.14 -3.63 13.26
C LEU A 237 3.01 -4.65 13.13
N HIS A 238 3.10 -5.79 13.83
CA HIS A 238 2.17 -6.93 13.75
C HIS A 238 1.07 -6.95 14.81
N THR A 239 1.11 -6.08 15.82
CA THR A 239 0.05 -5.97 16.83
C THR A 239 -1.11 -5.13 16.31
N ALA A 240 -2.34 -5.48 16.70
CA ALA A 240 -3.52 -4.66 16.44
C ALA A 240 -3.44 -3.29 17.17
N ASN A 241 -4.10 -2.27 16.63
CA ASN A 241 -4.19 -0.93 17.24
C ASN A 241 -5.44 -0.77 18.10
N VAL A 242 -5.77 -1.77 18.92
CA VAL A 242 -6.97 -1.79 19.77
C VAL A 242 -7.02 -0.62 20.76
N TRP A 243 -5.88 -0.16 21.25
CA TRP A 243 -5.75 1.02 22.11
C TRP A 243 -6.16 2.31 21.38
N VAL A 244 -5.88 2.41 20.08
CA VAL A 244 -6.36 3.53 19.26
C VAL A 244 -7.88 3.47 19.14
N ALA A 245 -8.46 2.27 19.03
CA ALA A 245 -9.91 2.12 18.96
C ALA A 245 -10.64 2.57 20.24
N GLU A 246 -10.06 2.34 21.41
CA GLU A 246 -10.63 2.75 22.69
C GLU A 246 -10.77 4.28 22.82
N ASP A 247 -9.79 5.02 22.28
CA ASP A 247 -9.78 6.49 22.29
C ASP A 247 -10.43 7.13 21.05
N PHE A 248 -10.48 6.42 19.92
CA PHE A 248 -10.90 6.94 18.61
C PHE A 248 -12.32 6.54 18.21
N TYR A 249 -12.82 5.35 18.61
CA TYR A 249 -14.14 4.84 18.21
C TYR A 249 -15.21 4.93 19.30
N ARG A 250 -14.90 5.54 20.45
CA ARG A 250 -15.90 5.91 21.45
C ARG A 250 -16.55 7.24 21.07
N ASP A 251 -17.60 7.15 20.26
CA ASP A 251 -18.73 8.09 20.24
C ASP A 251 -20.02 7.31 20.53
#